data_AF-A0A060C319-F1
#
_entry.id   AF-A0A060C319-F1
#
_cell.length_a   1.000
_cell.length_b   1.000
_cell.length_c   1.000
_cell.angle_alpha   90.00
_cell.angle_beta   90.00
_cell.angle_gamma   90.00
#
_symmetry.space_group_name_H-M   'P 1'
#
loop_
_entity.id
_entity.type
_entity.pdbx_description
1 polymer ?
#
loop_
_entity_poly.entity_id
_entity_poly.type
_entity_poly.pdbx_seq_one_letter_code
_entity_poly.pdbx_strand_id
1 'polypeptide(L)' 'NAGIRLALQNKECRAVWLLNNDTEVLPDALDNLCACLNAQPEVGLAGSTLVYAHDRTIVQCAGGFKINKY' A
#
# COMPACT_ATOMS: atom_id res chain seq x y z
N ASN A 1 13.56 8.40 1.28
CA ASN A 1 13.77 7.24 2.19
C ASN A 1 14.94 6.41 1.65
N ALA A 2 15.86 5.92 2.49
CA ALA A 2 17.05 5.18 2.06
C ALA A 2 16.76 3.77 1.51
N GLY A 3 15.86 3.03 2.16
CA GLY A 3 15.43 1.70 1.70
C GLY A 3 14.74 1.75 0.33
N ILE A 4 13.86 2.75 0.11
CA ILE A 4 13.24 2.97 -1.20
C ILE A 4 14.31 3.24 -2.27
N ARG A 5 15.28 4.11 -1.99
CA ARG A 5 16.37 4.41 -2.94
C ARG A 5 17.16 3.16 -3.31
N LEU A 6 17.47 2.30 -2.33
CA LEU A 6 18.15 1.04 -2.55
C LEU A 6 17.30 0.07 -3.37
N ALA A 7 16.02 -0.11 -3.03
CA ALA A 7 15.12 -1.00 -3.75
C ALA A 7 14.98 -0.59 -5.24
N LEU A 8 14.93 0.72 -5.51
CA LEU A 8 14.86 1.26 -6.87
C LEU A 8 16.17 1.14 -7.67
N GLN A 9 17.29 0.72 -7.06
CA GLN A 9 18.50 0.35 -7.81
C GLN A 9 18.29 -0.96 -8.58
N ASN A 10 17.36 -1.82 -8.16
CA ASN A 10 16.96 -3.00 -8.90
C ASN A 10 15.94 -2.60 -9.98
N LYS A 11 16.29 -2.81 -11.26
CA LYS A 11 15.42 -2.49 -12.40
C LYS A 11 14.14 -3.33 -12.47
N GLU A 12 14.12 -4.49 -11.81
CA GLU A 12 12.94 -5.36 -11.71
C GLU A 12 11.99 -4.93 -10.58
N CYS A 13 12.37 -3.95 -9.76
CA CYS A 13 11.50 -3.41 -8.71
C CYS A 13 10.35 -2.61 -9.34
N ARG A 14 9.15 -3.20 -9.37
CA ARG A 14 7.96 -2.59 -9.99
C ARG A 14 7.14 -1.72 -9.06
N ALA A 15 7.20 -1.98 -7.75
CA ALA A 15 6.46 -1.25 -6.73
C ALA A 15 7.16 -1.39 -5.38
N VAL A 16 6.85 -0.48 -4.45
CA VAL A 16 7.31 -0.55 -3.06
C VAL A 16 6.09 -0.56 -2.15
N TRP A 17 6.02 -1.54 -1.25
CA TRP A 17 4.97 -1.61 -0.23
C TRP A 17 5.48 -0.98 1.08
N LEU A 18 4.84 0.11 1.49
CA LEU A 18 5.19 0.82 2.72
C LEU A 18 4.31 0.33 3.86
N LEU A 19 4.95 -0.26 4.87
CA LEU A 19 4.30 -0.77 6.07
C LEU A 19 4.89 -0.11 7.31
N ASN A 20 4.06 0.16 8.31
CA ASN A 20 4.59 0.46 9.63
C ASN A 20 5.14 -0.82 10.25
N ASN A 21 6.13 -0.70 11.12
CA ASN A 21 6.80 -1.82 11.78
C ASN A 21 5.89 -2.61 12.75
N ASP A 22 4.75 -2.04 13.11
CA ASP A 22 3.71 -2.60 13.97
C ASP A 22 2.46 -3.05 13.19
N THR A 23 2.56 -3.16 11.85
CA THR A 23 1.43 -3.58 11.02
C THR A 23 1.36 -5.09 10.89
N GLU A 24 0.19 -5.65 11.25
CA GLU A 24 -0.20 -7.01 10.86
C GLU A 24 -1.01 -6.95 9.56
N VAL A 25 -0.64 -7.76 8.57
CA VAL A 25 -1.33 -7.83 7.27
C VAL A 25 -2.11 -9.14 7.14
N LEU A 26 -3.23 -9.09 6.41
CA LEU A 26 -3.89 -10.32 5.97
C LEU A 26 -3.03 -11.02 4.90
N PRO A 27 -3.07 -12.37 4.81
CA PRO A 27 -2.24 -13.12 3.87
C PRO A 27 -2.39 -12.68 2.40
N ASP A 28 -3.57 -12.20 2.01
CA ASP A 28 -3.94 -11.78 0.66
C ASP A 28 -3.84 -10.26 0.44
N ALA A 29 -3.40 -9.49 1.44
CA ALA A 29 -3.40 -8.03 1.38
C ALA A 29 -2.51 -7.47 0.25
N LEU A 30 -1.33 -8.07 0.04
CA LEU A 30 -0.42 -7.66 -1.03
C LEU A 30 -0.99 -7.98 -2.41
N ASP A 31 -1.55 -9.18 -2.59
CA ASP A 31 -2.13 -9.61 -3.87
C ASP A 31 -3.29 -8.70 -4.27
N ASN A 32 -4.15 -8.34 -3.32
CA ASN A 32 -5.26 -7.42 -3.53
C ASN A 32 -4.78 -6.00 -3.92
N LEU A 33 -3.73 -5.49 -3.26
CA LEU A 33 -3.12 -4.20 -3.62
C LEU A 33 -2.50 -4.23 -5.02
N CYS A 34 -1.77 -5.28 -5.35
CA CYS A 34 -1.17 -5.46 -6.67
C CYS A 34 -2.25 -5.58 -7.76
N ALA A 35 -3.32 -6.33 -7.53
CA ALA A 35 -4.44 -6.45 -8.46
C ALA A 35 -5.10 -5.08 -8.70
N CYS A 36 -5.34 -4.31 -7.63
CA CYS A 36 -5.89 -2.95 -7.72
C CYS A 36 -5.01 -2.01 -8.56
N LEU A 37 -3.70 -1.96 -8.26
CA LEU A 37 -2.77 -1.07 -8.97
C LEU A 37 -2.56 -1.49 -10.43
N ASN A 38 -2.47 -2.80 -10.71
CA ASN A 38 -2.27 -3.30 -12.07
C ASN A 38 -3.50 -3.11 -12.97
N ALA A 39 -4.71 -3.01 -12.38
CA ALA A 39 -5.94 -2.74 -13.13
C ALA A 39 -6.05 -1.29 -13.61
N GLN A 40 -5.29 -0.36 -13.03
CA GLN A 40 -5.28 1.08 -13.38
C GLN A 40 -3.82 1.57 -13.56
N PRO A 41 -3.18 1.30 -14.71
CA PRO A 41 -1.75 1.60 -14.93
C PRO A 41 -1.37 3.08 -14.78
N GLU A 42 -2.32 4.00 -14.89
CA GLU A 42 -2.15 5.44 -14.70
C GLU A 42 -2.06 5.87 -13.23
N VAL A 43 -2.46 5.00 -12.29
CA VAL A 43 -2.45 5.27 -10.86
C VAL A 43 -1.06 4.98 -10.28
N GLY A 44 -0.51 5.94 -9.54
CA GLY A 44 0.83 5.82 -8.95
C GLY A 44 0.89 5.17 -7.56
N LEU A 45 -0.25 4.95 -6.91
CA LEU A 45 -0.33 4.38 -5.56
C LEU A 45 -1.69 3.74 -5.26
N ALA A 46 -1.68 2.66 -4.47
CA ALA A 46 -2.85 2.07 -3.85
C ALA A 46 -2.63 1.97 -2.33
N GLY A 47 -3.69 2.03 -1.55
CA GLY A 47 -3.65 1.90 -0.09
C GLY A 47 -4.68 0.89 0.39
N SER A 48 -4.37 0.18 1.47
CA SER A 48 -5.30 -0.74 2.13
C SER A 48 -6.31 0.03 2.97
N THR A 49 -7.49 -0.57 3.18
CA THR A 49 -8.32 -0.24 4.33
C THR A 49 -7.61 -0.70 5.62
N LEU A 50 -7.54 0.17 6.61
CA LEU A 50 -6.99 -0.10 7.93
C LEU A 50 -8.12 -0.30 8.92
N VAL A 51 -7.97 -1.30 9.79
CA VAL A 51 -8.84 -1.57 10.93
C VAL A 51 -8.04 -1.43 12.22
N TYR A 52 -8.71 -1.16 13.34
CA TYR A 52 -8.01 -1.12 14.62
C TYR A 52 -7.49 -2.51 15.00
N ALA A 53 -6.22 -2.60 15.42
CA ALA A 53 -5.61 -3.87 15.81
C ALA A 53 -6.31 -4.53 17.01
N HIS A 54 -6.81 -3.71 17.96
CA HIS A 54 -7.52 -4.19 19.16
C HIS A 54 -8.98 -4.57 18.90
N ASP A 55 -9.57 -4.07 17.81
CA ASP A 55 -10.92 -4.43 17.37
C ASP A 55 -10.99 -4.35 15.84
N ARG A 56 -10.81 -5.50 15.20
CA ARG A 56 -10.74 -5.61 13.74
C ARG A 56 -12.09 -5.40 13.05
N THR A 57 -13.18 -5.24 13.81
CA THR A 57 -14.50 -4.91 13.25
C THR A 57 -14.67 -3.42 12.98
N ILE A 58 -13.77 -2.57 13.51
CA ILE A 58 -13.83 -1.12 13.37
C ILE A 58 -12.81 -0.66 12.32
N VAL A 59 -13.32 -0.02 11.27
CA VAL A 59 -12.49 0.65 10.26
C VAL A 59 -11.85 1.89 10.87
N GLN A 60 -10.53 1.94 10.87
CA GLN A 60 -9.75 3.12 11.24
C GLN A 60 -9.63 4.09 10.06
N CYS A 61 -9.36 3.56 8.87
CA CYS A 61 -9.24 4.34 7.64
C CYS A 61 -9.67 3.46 6.46
N ALA A 62 -10.67 3.88 5.70
CA ALA A 62 -11.13 3.12 4.53
C ALA A 62 -10.11 3.10 3.38
N GLY A 63 -9.08 3.95 3.43
CA GLY A 63 -8.30 4.30 2.27
C GLY A 63 -9.11 5.17 1.29
N GLY A 64 -8.43 5.74 0.30
CA GLY A 64 -9.06 6.62 -0.70
C GLY A 64 -8.91 8.09 -0.34
N PHE A 65 -7.99 8.75 -1.02
CA PHE A 65 -7.90 10.20 -1.07
C PHE A 65 -7.44 10.61 -2.46
N LYS A 66 -8.00 11.68 -2.99
CA LYS A 66 -7.54 12.26 -4.26
C LYS A 66 -6.40 13.21 -3.93
N ILE A 67 -5.17 12.81 -4.22
CA ILE A 67 -4.04 13.73 -4.18
C ILE A 67 -4.22 14.68 -5.35
N ASN A 68 -4.41 15.96 -5.05
CA ASN A 68 -4.31 16.97 -6.09
C ASN A 68 -2.85 17.03 -6.53
N LYS A 69 -2.59 17.00 -7.84
CA LYS A 69 -1.32 17.57 -8.32
C LYS A 69 -1.43 19.06 -7.95
N TYR A 70 -0.39 19.63 -7.34
CA TYR A 70 -0.29 21.01 -6.84
C TYR A 70 -0.75 21.19 -5.39
#